data_AF-A0A2P5DW90-F1
#
_entry.id   AF-A0A2P5DW90-F1
#
_cell.length_a   1.000
_cell.length_b   1.000
_cell.length_c   1.000
_cell.angle_alpha   90.00
_cell.angle_beta   90.00
_cell.angle_gamma   90.00
#
_symmetry.space_group_name_H-M   'P 1'
#
loop_
_entity.id
_entity.type
_entity.pdbx_description
1 polymer ?
#
loop_
_entity_poly.entity_id
_entity_poly.type
_entity_poly.pdbx_seq_one_letter_code
_entity_poly.pdbx_strand_id
1 'polypeptide(L)'
;HKTRLQIGQLVKDTSSKLKQACEIDQHTQISTAKKIADAKLAKDFQSVLKEFQKAQRLAAERETAYAPYVPKEVLPTSYSVPEPEISSSRSHEQQILLLESKRVYTHRETVACRGEVLLLDNEIVFNEAIIEEREQGIQEIQQQIGEVKEIFKDLAVLVHDQGGIINEIEFNIDNSHAATTQATVQLAKASKLQKSSSSLTCLLLLIFGIILLIVIIIVVA
;
A
#
# COMPACT_ATOMS: atom_id res chain seq x y z
N HIS A 1 5.45 13.08 6.56
CA HIS A 1 4.44 13.72 5.69
C HIS A 1 4.76 13.57 4.20
N LYS A 2 5.82 14.21 3.66
CA LYS A 2 6.19 14.16 2.22
C LYS A 2 6.28 12.74 1.61
N THR A 3 6.94 11.81 2.28
CA THR A 3 7.09 10.42 1.79
C THR A 3 5.73 9.70 1.68
N ARG A 4 4.82 9.96 2.63
CA ARG A 4 3.48 9.34 2.67
C ARG A 4 2.63 9.79 1.48
N LEU A 5 2.66 11.10 1.19
CA LEU A 5 2.04 11.70 0.00
C LEU A 5 2.61 11.15 -1.31
N GLN A 6 3.94 11.04 -1.40
CA GLN A 6 4.59 10.47 -2.58
C GLN A 6 4.19 9.01 -2.82
N ILE A 7 4.13 8.20 -1.77
CA ILE A 7 3.68 6.80 -1.90
C ILE A 7 2.20 6.77 -2.32
N GLY A 8 1.35 7.62 -1.74
CA GLY A 8 -0.05 7.73 -2.14
C GLY A 8 -0.22 8.07 -3.62
N GLN A 9 0.58 9.02 -4.13
CA GLN A 9 0.59 9.37 -5.55
C GLN A 9 1.07 8.22 -6.44
N LEU A 10 2.16 7.55 -6.04
CA LEU A 10 2.67 6.38 -6.76
C LEU A 10 1.63 5.26 -6.84
N VAL A 11 0.89 5.02 -5.76
CA VAL A 11 -0.19 4.02 -5.73
C VAL A 11 -1.30 4.41 -6.71
N LYS A 12 -1.73 5.68 -6.73
CA LYS A 12 -2.74 6.19 -7.67
C LYS A 12 -2.29 6.05 -9.12
N ASP A 13 -1.07 6.50 -9.43
CA ASP A 13 -0.52 6.46 -10.79
C ASP A 13 -0.35 5.01 -11.27
N THR A 14 0.12 4.11 -10.40
CA THR A 14 0.28 2.69 -10.72
C THR A 14 -1.06 2.02 -10.96
N SER A 15 -2.04 2.28 -10.11
CA SER A 15 -3.42 1.75 -10.27
C SER A 15 -4.04 2.22 -11.58
N SER A 16 -3.93 3.51 -11.90
CA SER A 16 -4.47 4.08 -13.15
C SER A 16 -3.82 3.45 -14.38
N LYS A 17 -2.49 3.35 -14.41
CA LYS A 17 -1.75 2.72 -15.52
C LYS A 17 -2.11 1.24 -15.68
N LEU A 18 -2.22 0.51 -14.58
CA LEU A 18 -2.59 -0.90 -14.58
C LEU A 18 -4.01 -1.09 -15.12
N LYS A 19 -4.96 -0.28 -14.67
CA LYS A 19 -6.33 -0.30 -15.17
C LYS A 19 -6.40 -0.01 -16.67
N GLN A 20 -5.69 1.01 -17.13
CA GLN A 20 -5.61 1.35 -18.56
C GLN A 20 -5.00 0.22 -19.40
N ALA A 21 -3.93 -0.43 -18.89
CA ALA A 21 -3.33 -1.58 -19.57
C ALA A 21 -4.33 -2.74 -19.70
N CYS A 22 -5.05 -3.07 -18.63
CA CYS A 22 -6.07 -4.11 -18.64
C CYS A 22 -7.26 -3.79 -19.57
N GLU A 23 -7.74 -2.53 -19.62
CA GLU A 23 -8.84 -2.11 -20.49
C GLU A 23 -8.47 -2.22 -21.99
N ILE A 24 -7.25 -1.81 -22.36
CA ILE A 24 -6.73 -1.95 -23.74
C ILE A 24 -6.70 -3.42 -24.17
N ASP A 25 -6.40 -4.32 -23.22
CA ASP A 25 -6.31 -5.76 -23.43
C ASP A 25 -7.66 -6.46 -23.59
N GLN A 26 -8.75 -5.85 -23.14
CA GLN A 26 -10.12 -6.34 -23.39
C GLN A 26 -10.60 -6.02 -24.80
N HIS A 27 -10.18 -4.89 -25.38
CA HIS A 27 -10.66 -4.42 -26.68
C HIS A 27 -9.84 -4.89 -27.89
N THR A 28 -8.63 -5.40 -27.65
CA THR A 28 -7.70 -5.79 -28.71
C THR A 28 -7.40 -7.29 -28.61
N GLN A 29 -7.37 -8.02 -29.73
CA GLN A 29 -6.89 -9.42 -29.74
C GLN A 29 -5.39 -9.47 -29.42
N ILE A 30 -5.07 -9.37 -28.13
CA ILE A 30 -3.71 -9.33 -27.62
C ILE A 30 -3.24 -10.73 -27.23
N SER A 31 -1.93 -10.95 -27.39
CA SER A 31 -1.23 -12.17 -26.99
C SER A 31 -1.55 -12.55 -25.55
N THR A 32 -1.95 -13.81 -25.35
CA THR A 32 -2.08 -14.52 -24.08
C THR A 32 -0.97 -14.19 -23.08
N ALA A 33 0.28 -14.08 -23.56
CA ALA A 33 1.43 -13.79 -22.72
C ALA A 33 1.34 -12.41 -22.03
N LYS A 34 0.77 -11.40 -22.69
CA LYS A 34 0.58 -10.07 -22.12
C LYS A 34 -0.54 -10.08 -21.07
N LYS A 35 -1.65 -10.76 -21.35
CA LYS A 35 -2.74 -10.94 -20.37
C LYS A 35 -2.26 -11.59 -19.08
N ILE A 36 -1.41 -12.62 -19.18
CA ILE A 36 -0.78 -13.27 -18.03
C ILE A 36 0.13 -12.30 -17.26
N ALA A 37 0.92 -11.49 -17.95
CA ALA A 37 1.81 -10.53 -17.31
C ALA A 37 1.03 -9.45 -16.55
N ASP A 38 -0.03 -8.90 -17.15
CA ASP A 38 -0.88 -7.87 -16.55
C ASP A 38 -1.65 -8.43 -15.34
N ALA A 39 -2.15 -9.67 -15.47
CA ALA A 39 -2.78 -10.41 -14.39
C ALA A 39 -1.86 -10.56 -13.17
N LYS A 40 -0.63 -11.04 -13.42
CA LYS A 40 0.40 -11.19 -12.39
C LYS A 40 0.73 -9.84 -11.74
N LEU A 41 0.92 -8.79 -12.53
CA LEU A 41 1.23 -7.46 -12.03
C LEU A 41 0.13 -6.93 -11.09
N ALA A 42 -1.14 -7.11 -11.46
CA ALA A 42 -2.27 -6.71 -10.62
C ALA A 42 -2.31 -7.46 -9.28
N LYS A 43 -2.03 -8.78 -9.30
CA LYS A 43 -1.95 -9.59 -8.08
C LYS A 43 -0.80 -9.17 -7.16
N ASP A 44 0.39 -8.96 -7.73
CA ASP A 44 1.57 -8.53 -6.97
C ASP A 44 1.35 -7.13 -6.38
N PHE A 45 0.77 -6.21 -7.16
CA PHE A 45 0.45 -4.87 -6.69
C PHE A 45 -0.60 -4.88 -5.57
N GLN A 46 -1.64 -5.70 -5.69
CA GLN A 46 -2.64 -5.88 -4.63
C GLN A 46 -2.00 -6.37 -3.32
N SER A 47 -1.03 -7.30 -3.41
CA SER A 47 -0.29 -7.80 -2.24
C SER A 47 0.52 -6.70 -1.55
N VAL A 48 1.28 -5.92 -2.34
CA VAL A 48 2.06 -4.79 -1.82
C VAL A 48 1.15 -3.74 -1.18
N LEU A 49 0.01 -3.44 -1.82
CA LEU A 49 -0.93 -2.44 -1.32
C LEU A 49 -1.54 -2.85 0.02
N LYS A 50 -1.81 -4.14 0.21
CA LYS A 50 -2.31 -4.71 1.48
C LYS A 50 -1.29 -4.53 2.61
N GLU A 51 -0.02 -4.79 2.36
CA GLU A 51 1.05 -4.55 3.34
C GLU A 51 1.21 -3.06 3.66
N PHE A 52 1.12 -2.20 2.64
CA PHE A 52 1.15 -0.75 2.83
C PHE A 52 -0.02 -0.25 3.70
N GLN A 53 -1.24 -0.72 3.44
CA GLN A 53 -2.42 -0.37 4.25
C GLN A 53 -2.26 -0.82 5.71
N LYS A 54 -1.70 -2.01 5.94
CA LYS A 54 -1.38 -2.51 7.28
C LYS A 54 -0.36 -1.61 7.99
N ALA A 55 0.69 -1.17 7.28
CA ALA A 55 1.68 -0.25 7.83
C ALA A 55 1.10 1.13 8.13
N GLN A 56 0.26 1.69 7.26
CA GLN A 56 -0.43 2.96 7.51
C GLN A 56 -1.35 2.89 8.75
N ARG A 57 -2.11 1.80 8.90
CA ARG A 57 -2.97 1.59 10.07
C ARG A 57 -2.17 1.49 11.36
N LEU A 58 -1.07 0.74 11.34
CA LEU A 58 -0.18 0.64 12.49
C LEU A 58 0.44 2.00 12.87
N ALA A 59 0.79 2.81 11.87
CA ALA A 59 1.28 4.17 12.10
C ALA A 59 0.21 5.07 12.72
N ALA A 60 -1.04 4.99 12.23
CA ALA A 60 -2.16 5.73 12.80
C ALA A 60 -2.43 5.33 14.27
N GLU A 61 -2.45 4.03 14.55
CA GLU A 61 -2.64 3.50 15.91
C GLU A 61 -1.53 3.98 16.86
N ARG A 62 -0.27 3.97 16.40
CA ARG A 62 0.87 4.51 17.15
C ARG A 62 0.70 6.00 17.43
N GLU A 63 0.25 6.80 16.48
CA GLU A 63 0.07 8.24 16.69
C GLU A 63 -1.05 8.54 17.68
N THR A 64 -2.12 7.73 17.70
CA THR A 64 -3.22 7.87 18.68
C THR A 64 -2.87 7.38 20.09
N ALA A 65 -1.96 6.41 20.24
CA ALA A 65 -1.65 5.78 21.54
C ALA A 65 -0.75 6.64 22.45
N TYR A 66 -0.09 7.66 21.91
CA TYR A 66 0.81 8.55 22.67
C TYR A 66 0.23 9.97 22.85
N ALA A 67 -1.10 10.13 22.71
CA ALA A 67 -1.76 11.40 22.96
C ALA A 67 -1.65 11.80 24.45
N PRO A 68 -1.13 13.00 24.78
CA PRO A 68 -1.16 13.51 26.14
C PRO A 68 -2.61 13.66 26.60
N TYR A 69 -2.97 13.01 27.71
CA TYR A 69 -4.26 13.23 28.36
C TYR A 69 -4.21 14.59 29.06
N VAL A 70 -4.95 15.58 28.57
CA VAL A 70 -5.23 16.83 29.31
C VAL A 70 -6.48 16.58 30.17
N PRO A 71 -6.38 16.61 31.51
CA PRO A 71 -7.56 16.53 32.36
C PRO A 71 -8.53 17.66 32.00
N LYS A 72 -9.76 17.31 31.59
CA LYS A 72 -10.85 18.27 31.40
C LYS A 72 -11.03 19.06 32.69
N GLU A 73 -11.00 20.39 32.53
CA GLU A 73 -11.19 21.41 33.56
C GLU A 73 -12.24 21.02 34.61
N VAL A 74 -11.85 21.01 35.88
CA VAL A 74 -12.81 21.09 36.98
C VAL A 74 -13.14 22.56 37.15
N LEU A 75 -14.34 22.93 36.70
CA LEU A 75 -14.98 24.22 36.94
C LEU A 75 -14.74 24.67 38.40
N PRO A 76 -14.24 25.89 38.68
CA PRO A 76 -14.05 26.31 40.06
C PRO A 76 -15.43 26.50 40.71
N THR A 77 -15.80 25.54 41.56
CA THR A 77 -16.88 25.67 42.55
C THR A 77 -16.67 26.95 43.33
N SER A 78 -17.65 27.85 43.26
CA SER A 78 -17.68 29.09 44.03
C SER A 78 -17.53 28.77 45.53
N TYR A 79 -16.37 29.12 46.11
CA TYR A 79 -16.19 29.12 47.55
C TYR A 79 -16.96 30.31 48.15
N SER A 80 -18.13 30.02 48.72
CA SER A 80 -18.80 30.93 49.66
C SER A 80 -17.96 31.02 50.93
N VAL A 81 -17.30 32.16 51.13
CA VAL A 81 -16.58 32.50 52.36
C VAL A 81 -17.60 32.70 53.49
N PRO A 82 -17.55 31.95 54.60
CA PRO A 82 -18.35 32.27 55.77
C PRO A 82 -17.82 33.53 56.45
N GLU A 83 -18.66 34.54 56.62
CA GLU A 83 -18.36 35.72 57.44
C GLU A 83 -18.18 35.29 58.91
N PRO A 84 -17.12 35.75 59.61
CA PRO A 84 -17.07 35.64 61.04
C PRO A 84 -17.75 36.88 61.65
N GLU A 85 -18.87 36.67 62.34
CA GLU A 85 -19.38 37.66 63.28
C GLU A 85 -18.38 37.82 64.43
N ILE A 86 -17.94 39.06 64.68
CA ILE A 86 -17.15 39.39 65.88
C ILE A 86 -17.82 40.55 66.59
N SER A 87 -18.30 40.27 67.79
CA SER A 87 -18.74 41.23 68.78
C SER A 87 -17.57 42.05 69.37
N SER A 88 -17.92 43.27 69.72
CA SER A 88 -17.16 44.44 70.20
C SER A 88 -15.96 44.21 71.15
N SER A 89 -14.85 44.92 70.89
CA SER A 89 -14.16 45.90 71.79
C SER A 89 -12.71 46.17 71.35
N ARG A 90 -12.44 47.04 70.37
CA ARG A 90 -11.07 47.53 70.02
C ARG A 90 -11.11 49.00 69.58
N SER A 91 -10.04 49.77 69.88
CA SER A 91 -9.92 51.19 69.52
C SER A 91 -9.96 51.38 68.00
N HIS A 92 -10.71 52.38 67.52
CA HIS A 92 -11.00 52.61 66.08
C HIS A 92 -9.75 52.62 65.19
N GLU A 93 -8.63 53.19 65.67
CA GLU A 93 -7.38 53.29 64.90
C GLU A 93 -6.70 51.92 64.70
N GLN A 94 -6.71 51.05 65.71
CA GLN A 94 -6.17 49.70 65.58
C GLN A 94 -7.01 48.83 64.65
N GLN A 95 -8.32 49.10 64.55
CA GLN A 95 -9.22 48.36 63.66
C GLN A 95 -9.00 48.75 62.19
N ILE A 96 -8.77 50.04 61.90
CA ILE A 96 -8.47 50.54 60.55
C ILE A 96 -7.15 49.95 60.03
N LEU A 97 -6.09 49.98 60.86
CA LEU A 97 -4.77 49.47 60.48
C LEU A 97 -4.78 47.95 60.22
N LEU A 98 -5.55 47.19 61.00
CA LEU A 98 -5.74 45.75 60.77
C LEU A 98 -6.50 45.47 59.47
N LEU A 99 -7.50 46.30 59.15
CA LEU A 99 -8.28 46.17 57.92
C LEU A 99 -7.44 46.47 56.67
N GLU A 100 -6.57 47.48 56.75
CA GLU A 100 -5.63 47.84 55.71
C GLU A 100 -4.59 46.74 55.50
N SER A 101 -4.00 46.22 56.58
CA SER A 101 -3.11 45.05 56.52
C SER A 101 -3.79 43.83 55.89
N LYS A 102 -5.04 43.53 56.27
CA LYS A 102 -5.81 42.41 55.70
C LYS A 102 -6.09 42.60 54.20
N ARG A 103 -6.36 43.83 53.76
CA ARG A 103 -6.53 44.18 52.33
C ARG A 103 -5.22 44.01 51.54
N VAL A 104 -4.09 44.41 52.10
CA VAL A 104 -2.78 44.26 51.45
C VAL A 104 -2.39 42.79 51.34
N TYR A 105 -2.64 41.98 52.38
CA TYR A 105 -2.38 40.53 52.35
C TYR A 105 -3.23 39.82 51.30
N THR A 106 -4.55 40.06 51.28
CA THR A 106 -5.46 39.48 50.29
C THR A 106 -5.15 39.94 48.86
N HIS A 107 -4.72 41.20 48.68
CA HIS A 107 -4.28 41.69 47.38
C HIS A 107 -2.98 41.03 46.91
N ARG A 108 -1.99 40.82 47.80
CA ARG A 108 -0.76 40.09 47.45
C ARG A 108 -1.04 38.64 47.03
N GLU A 109 -1.95 37.96 47.73
CA GLU A 109 -2.31 36.56 47.46
C GLU A 109 -3.07 36.42 46.14
N THR A 110 -4.01 37.33 45.85
CA THR A 110 -4.73 37.35 44.56
C THR A 110 -3.81 37.68 43.37
N VAL A 111 -2.83 38.57 43.55
CA VAL A 111 -1.86 38.88 42.49
C VAL A 111 -0.88 37.72 42.25
N ALA A 112 -0.48 37.00 43.30
CA ALA A 112 0.33 35.79 43.19
C ALA A 112 -0.41 34.67 42.43
N CYS A 113 -1.66 34.36 42.82
CA CYS A 113 -2.49 33.40 42.09
C CYS A 113 -2.70 33.82 40.63
N ARG A 114 -2.88 35.11 40.35
CA ARG A 114 -3.05 35.59 38.96
C ARG A 114 -1.80 35.40 38.10
N GLY A 115 -0.60 35.49 38.68
CA GLY A 115 0.66 35.19 38.00
C GLY A 115 0.82 33.71 37.66
N GLU A 116 0.43 32.83 38.58
CA GLU A 116 0.43 31.38 38.36
C GLU A 116 -0.59 30.95 37.30
N VAL A 117 -1.81 31.51 37.33
CA VAL A 117 -2.86 31.25 36.33
C VAL A 117 -2.42 31.63 34.92
N LEU A 118 -1.70 32.75 34.75
CA LEU A 118 -1.25 33.22 33.43
C LEU A 118 -0.16 32.33 32.82
N LEU A 119 0.70 31.73 33.65
CA LEU A 119 1.68 30.73 33.20
C LEU A 119 1.00 29.41 32.80
N LEU A 120 0.01 28.98 33.58
CA LEU A 120 -0.84 27.83 33.26
C LEU A 120 -1.62 28.03 31.95
N ASP A 121 -2.21 29.21 31.73
CA ASP A 121 -2.90 29.55 30.48
C ASP A 121 -1.96 29.48 29.27
N ASN A 122 -0.70 29.93 29.42
CA ASN A 122 0.28 29.87 28.33
C ASN A 122 0.65 28.41 27.99
N GLU A 123 0.79 27.56 29.01
CA GLU A 123 1.06 26.13 28.84
C GLU A 123 -0.15 25.40 28.21
N ILE A 124 -1.38 25.75 28.60
CA ILE A 124 -2.62 25.20 28.04
C ILE A 124 -2.74 25.56 26.55
N VAL A 125 -2.57 26.84 26.19
CA VAL A 125 -2.65 27.29 24.80
C VAL A 125 -1.59 26.63 23.91
N PHE A 126 -0.36 26.48 24.42
CA PHE A 126 0.69 25.78 23.70
C PHE A 126 0.36 24.30 23.50
N ASN A 127 -0.12 23.61 24.55
CA ASN A 127 -0.53 22.22 24.46
C ASN A 127 -1.72 22.03 23.52
N GLU A 128 -2.68 22.96 23.50
CA GLU A 128 -3.84 22.92 22.61
C GLU A 128 -3.43 23.07 21.14
N ALA A 129 -2.51 23.98 20.82
CA ALA A 129 -1.96 24.11 19.47
C ALA A 129 -1.23 22.84 18.99
N ILE A 130 -0.48 22.18 19.89
CA ILE A 130 0.18 20.90 19.59
C ILE A 130 -0.84 19.78 19.38
N ILE A 131 -1.92 19.75 20.16
CA ILE A 131 -3.00 18.76 20.00
C ILE A 131 -3.72 18.98 18.66
N GLU A 132 -4.01 20.23 18.29
CA GLU A 132 -4.70 20.57 17.03
C GLU A 132 -3.87 20.18 15.80
N GLU A 133 -2.56 20.49 15.78
CA GLU A 133 -1.65 20.08 14.68
C GLU A 133 -1.62 18.55 14.53
N ARG A 134 -1.67 17.82 15.65
CA ARG A 134 -1.67 16.35 15.65
C ARG A 134 -2.99 15.74 15.24
N GLU A 135 -4.12 16.30 15.69
CA GLU A 135 -5.47 15.88 15.28
C GLU A 135 -5.62 16.02 13.75
N GLN A 136 -5.15 17.14 13.18
CA GLN A 136 -5.09 17.33 11.73
C GLN A 136 -4.22 16.26 11.06
N GLY A 137 -3.04 15.96 11.61
CA GLY A 137 -2.16 14.90 11.11
C GLY A 137 -2.80 13.51 11.09
N ILE A 138 -3.58 13.17 12.13
CA ILE A 138 -4.32 11.90 12.23
C ILE A 138 -5.46 11.87 11.20
N GLN A 139 -6.22 12.96 11.04
CA GLN A 139 -7.28 13.05 10.03
C GLN A 139 -6.74 12.83 8.62
N GLU A 140 -5.61 13.46 8.27
CA GLU A 140 -4.96 13.23 6.98
C GLU A 140 -4.56 11.77 6.76
N ILE A 141 -4.08 11.08 7.80
CA ILE A 141 -3.74 9.65 7.72
C ILE A 141 -5.01 8.84 7.43
N GLN A 142 -6.09 9.12 8.15
CA GLN A 142 -7.36 8.41 7.95
C GLN A 142 -7.91 8.62 6.54
N GLN A 143 -7.84 9.85 6.01
CA GLN A 143 -8.23 10.14 4.64
C GLN A 143 -7.40 9.33 3.64
N GLN A 144 -6.08 9.29 3.79
CA GLN A 144 -5.20 8.54 2.90
C GLN A 144 -5.42 7.02 2.97
N ILE A 145 -5.71 6.48 4.17
CA ILE A 145 -6.13 5.08 4.33
C ILE A 145 -7.44 4.82 3.58
N GLY A 146 -8.37 5.77 3.61
CA GLY A 146 -9.63 5.73 2.86
C GLY A 146 -9.40 5.64 1.35
N GLU A 147 -8.56 6.52 0.81
CA GLU A 147 -8.22 6.54 -0.63
C GLU A 147 -7.56 5.22 -1.08
N VAL A 148 -6.59 4.72 -0.32
CA VAL A 148 -5.92 3.44 -0.60
C VAL A 148 -6.92 2.28 -0.58
N LYS A 149 -7.90 2.31 0.33
CA LYS A 149 -8.95 1.30 0.44
C LYS A 149 -9.86 1.29 -0.80
N GLU A 150 -10.17 2.44 -1.39
CA GLU A 150 -10.93 2.49 -2.65
C GLU A 150 -10.13 1.87 -3.80
N ILE A 151 -8.85 2.25 -3.94
CA ILE A 151 -7.95 1.64 -4.94
C ILE A 151 -7.86 0.13 -4.76
N PHE A 152 -7.80 -0.36 -3.51
CA PHE A 152 -7.79 -1.79 -3.22
C PHE A 152 -9.06 -2.51 -3.69
N LYS A 153 -10.23 -1.89 -3.57
CA LYS A 153 -11.48 -2.47 -4.09
C LYS A 153 -11.47 -2.54 -5.60
N ASP A 154 -11.03 -1.49 -6.27
CA ASP A 154 -10.94 -1.44 -7.73
C ASP A 154 -9.95 -2.49 -8.26
N LEU A 155 -8.82 -2.68 -7.57
CA LEU A 155 -7.87 -3.75 -7.87
C LEU A 155 -8.45 -5.14 -7.62
N ALA A 156 -9.28 -5.32 -6.59
CA ALA A 156 -9.91 -6.61 -6.32
C ALA A 156 -10.85 -7.04 -7.47
N VAL A 157 -11.53 -6.08 -8.11
CA VAL A 157 -12.32 -6.34 -9.33
C VAL A 157 -11.40 -6.77 -10.48
N LEU A 158 -10.33 -6.01 -10.74
CA LEU A 158 -9.32 -6.33 -11.77
C LEU A 158 -8.64 -7.70 -11.56
N VAL A 159 -8.49 -8.15 -10.31
CA VAL A 159 -7.90 -9.46 -9.97
C VAL A 159 -8.93 -10.59 -10.02
N HIS A 160 -10.17 -10.34 -9.63
CA HIS A 160 -11.23 -11.35 -9.67
C HIS A 160 -11.54 -11.79 -11.11
N ASP A 161 -11.52 -10.86 -12.06
CA ASP A 161 -11.79 -11.14 -13.48
C ASP A 161 -10.68 -11.96 -14.17
N GLN A 162 -9.55 -12.24 -13.50
CA GLN A 162 -8.44 -13.04 -14.05
C GLN A 162 -8.68 -14.56 -14.02
N GLY A 163 -9.81 -15.02 -13.48
CA GLY A 163 -10.16 -16.45 -13.42
C GLY A 163 -10.12 -17.18 -14.78
N GLY A 164 -10.30 -16.45 -15.88
CA GLY A 164 -10.16 -16.99 -17.25
C GLY A 164 -8.72 -17.18 -17.73
N ILE A 165 -7.75 -16.43 -17.21
CA ILE A 165 -6.34 -16.41 -17.68
C ILE A 165 -5.55 -17.60 -17.11
N ILE A 166 -5.94 -18.12 -15.93
CA ILE A 166 -5.36 -19.34 -15.35
C ILE A 166 -5.53 -20.53 -16.30
N ASN A 167 -6.69 -20.65 -16.95
CA ASN A 167 -6.96 -21.67 -17.95
C ASN A 167 -6.01 -21.55 -19.16
N GLU A 168 -5.51 -20.35 -19.47
CA GLU A 168 -4.60 -20.12 -20.60
C GLU A 168 -3.16 -20.56 -20.31
N ILE A 169 -2.71 -20.52 -19.05
CA ILE A 169 -1.42 -21.08 -18.63
C ILE A 169 -1.47 -22.60 -18.70
N GLU A 170 -2.53 -23.20 -18.17
CA GLU A 170 -2.78 -24.64 -18.24
C GLU A 170 -2.88 -25.08 -19.71
N PHE A 171 -3.63 -24.34 -20.52
CA PHE A 171 -3.73 -24.56 -21.97
C PHE A 171 -2.37 -24.45 -22.68
N ASN A 172 -1.54 -23.45 -22.38
CA ASN A 172 -0.22 -23.32 -23.01
C ASN A 172 0.75 -24.43 -22.60
N ILE A 173 0.69 -24.88 -21.34
CA ILE A 173 1.47 -26.04 -20.87
C ILE A 173 1.01 -27.31 -21.58
N ASP A 174 -0.31 -27.56 -21.63
CA ASP A 174 -0.88 -28.73 -22.29
C ASP A 174 -0.60 -28.75 -23.78
N ASN A 175 -0.71 -27.60 -24.45
CA ASN A 175 -0.45 -27.48 -25.88
C ASN A 175 1.04 -27.66 -26.19
N SER A 176 1.93 -27.10 -25.36
CA SER A 176 3.39 -27.31 -25.50
C SER A 176 3.78 -28.76 -25.24
N HIS A 177 3.15 -29.40 -24.25
CA HIS A 177 3.32 -30.82 -23.96
C HIS A 177 2.88 -31.67 -25.15
N ALA A 178 1.65 -31.46 -25.65
CA ALA A 178 1.11 -32.17 -26.81
C ALA A 178 1.98 -31.99 -28.07
N ALA A 179 2.41 -30.76 -28.38
CA ALA A 179 3.29 -30.46 -29.49
C ALA A 179 4.64 -31.19 -29.37
N THR A 180 5.23 -31.22 -28.17
CA THR A 180 6.49 -31.92 -27.91
C THR A 180 6.32 -33.44 -28.06
N THR A 181 5.25 -34.02 -27.53
CA THR A 181 4.93 -35.44 -27.71
C THR A 181 4.74 -35.78 -29.19
N GLN A 182 4.08 -34.92 -29.96
CA GLN A 182 3.89 -35.15 -31.39
C GLN A 182 5.22 -35.04 -32.15
N ALA A 183 6.07 -34.07 -31.80
CA ALA A 183 7.39 -33.90 -32.38
C ALA A 183 8.30 -35.11 -32.13
N THR A 184 8.28 -35.71 -30.93
CA THR A 184 9.06 -36.91 -30.62
C THR A 184 8.60 -38.11 -31.44
N VAL A 185 7.28 -38.29 -31.64
CA VAL A 185 6.73 -39.34 -32.51
C VAL A 185 7.17 -39.14 -33.96
N GLN A 186 7.13 -37.91 -34.48
CA GLN A 186 7.57 -37.62 -35.86
C GLN A 186 9.08 -37.83 -36.03
N LEU A 187 9.90 -37.43 -35.06
CA LEU A 187 11.35 -37.69 -35.07
C LEU A 187 11.66 -39.19 -35.04
N ALA A 188 10.92 -39.98 -34.25
CA ALA A 188 11.07 -41.43 -34.22
C ALA A 188 10.69 -42.09 -35.56
N LYS A 189 9.62 -41.61 -36.22
CA LYS A 189 9.25 -42.07 -37.56
C LYS A 189 10.31 -41.69 -38.60
N ALA A 190 10.79 -40.45 -38.57
CA ALA A 190 11.81 -39.94 -39.48
C ALA A 190 13.12 -40.72 -39.35
N SER A 191 13.57 -41.02 -38.12
CA SER A 191 14.80 -41.80 -37.89
C SER A 191 14.67 -43.24 -38.42
N LYS A 192 13.50 -43.87 -38.23
CA LYS A 192 13.21 -45.21 -38.78
C LYS A 192 13.20 -45.19 -40.32
N LEU A 193 12.61 -44.17 -40.93
CA LEU A 193 12.56 -44.03 -42.38
C LEU A 193 13.95 -43.75 -42.97
N GLN A 194 14.75 -42.88 -42.33
CA GLN A 194 16.12 -42.59 -42.73
C GLN A 194 17.01 -43.83 -42.69
N LYS A 195 16.88 -44.67 -41.65
CA LYS A 195 17.62 -45.94 -41.55
C LYS A 195 17.26 -46.94 -42.66
N SER A 196 16.01 -46.94 -43.12
CA SER A 196 15.56 -47.82 -44.22
C SER A 196 15.88 -47.26 -45.60
N SER A 197 15.92 -45.94 -45.76
CA SER A 197 16.19 -45.31 -47.06
C SER A 197 17.68 -45.37 -47.44
N SER A 198 18.60 -45.42 -46.47
CA SER A 198 20.04 -45.45 -46.75
C SER A 198 20.47 -46.68 -47.55
N SER A 199 19.85 -47.84 -47.32
CA SER A 199 20.10 -49.06 -48.10
C SER A 199 19.56 -48.96 -49.52
N LEU A 200 18.40 -48.33 -49.71
CA LEU A 200 17.81 -48.08 -51.03
C LEU A 200 18.61 -47.06 -51.85
N THR A 201 19.09 -45.99 -51.23
CA THR A 201 19.96 -45.00 -51.90
C THR A 201 21.26 -45.65 -52.37
N CYS A 202 21.87 -46.51 -51.54
CA CYS A 202 23.07 -47.25 -51.90
C CYS A 202 22.81 -48.19 -53.09
N LEU A 203 21.70 -48.93 -53.07
CA LEU A 203 21.31 -49.83 -54.16
C LEU A 203 21.03 -49.07 -55.46
N LEU A 204 20.34 -47.92 -55.40
CA LEU A 204 20.12 -47.07 -56.57
C LEU A 204 21.42 -46.52 -57.16
N LEU A 205 22.36 -46.07 -56.32
CA LEU A 205 23.68 -45.63 -56.78
C LEU A 205 24.48 -46.75 -57.44
N LEU A 206 24.41 -47.97 -56.92
CA LEU A 206 25.07 -49.14 -57.50
C LEU A 206 24.50 -49.48 -58.89
N ILE A 207 23.17 -49.49 -59.04
CA ILE A 207 22.51 -49.71 -60.34
C ILE A 207 22.89 -48.63 -61.35
N PHE A 208 22.87 -47.36 -60.93
CA PHE A 208 23.26 -46.23 -61.78
C PHE A 208 24.72 -46.34 -62.23
N GLY A 209 25.63 -46.76 -61.35
CA GLY A 209 27.03 -47.02 -61.67
C GLY A 209 27.22 -48.13 -62.71
N ILE A 210 26.46 -49.23 -62.61
CA ILE A 210 26.50 -50.33 -63.60
C ILE A 210 26.01 -49.84 -64.97
N ILE A 211 24.91 -49.08 -65.02
CA ILE A 211 24.38 -48.52 -66.27
C ILE A 211 25.42 -47.60 -66.92
N LEU A 212 26.03 -46.70 -66.16
CA LEU A 212 27.10 -45.84 -66.68
C LEU A 212 28.29 -46.62 -67.22
N LEU A 213 28.72 -47.69 -66.53
CA LEU A 213 29.80 -48.55 -66.99
C LEU A 213 29.46 -49.18 -68.36
N ILE A 214 28.25 -49.71 -68.51
CA ILE A 214 27.78 -50.32 -69.77
C ILE A 214 27.79 -49.29 -70.91
N VAL A 215 27.26 -48.09 -70.66
CA VAL A 215 27.24 -47.01 -71.66
C VAL A 215 28.66 -46.63 -72.08
N ILE A 216 29.60 -46.50 -71.14
CA ILE A 216 31.01 -46.20 -71.44
C ILE A 216 31.63 -47.30 -72.31
N ILE A 217 31.40 -48.58 -71.97
CA ILE A 217 31.91 -49.71 -72.76
C ILE A 217 31.37 -49.65 -74.20
N ILE A 218 30.07 -49.40 -74.39
CA ILE A 218 29.45 -49.33 -75.72
C ILE A 218 30.00 -48.15 -76.54
N VAL A 219 30.29 -47.01 -75.90
CA VAL A 219 30.80 -45.82 -76.60
C VAL A 219 32.28 -45.96 -76.94
N VAL A 220 33.06 -46.64 -76.10
CA VAL A 220 34.51 -46.83 -76.28
C VAL A 220 34.84 -48.02 -77.19
N ALA A 221 34.02 -49.07 -77.18
CA ALA A 221 34.16 -50.24 -78.05
C ALA A 221 33.69 -49.93 -79.49
#